data_AF-A0A9E1WA80-F1
#
_entry.id   AF-A0A9E1WA80-F1
#
_cell.length_a   1.000
_cell.length_b   1.000
_cell.length_c   1.000
_cell.angle_alpha   90.00
_cell.angle_beta   90.00
_cell.angle_gamma   90.00
#
_symmetry.space_group_name_H-M   'P 1'
#
loop_
_entity.id
_entity.type
_entity.pdbx_description
1 polymer ?
#
loop_
_entity_poly.entity_id
_entity_poly.type
_entity_poly.pdbx_seq_one_letter_code
_entity_poly.pdbx_strand_id
1 'polypeptide(L)'
;LRNLPADTQLRPIPLASGCCLWVNRAHLDTVKGFDESYFLYFEDYDLSLRLSKYGAVMEHRDIHVIHHGGDAYRKGWSHIYWFIASAVRFFNRWGWRWFG
;
A
#
# COMPACT_ATOMS: atom_id res chain seq x y z
N LEU A 1 -10.34 -31.81 12.02
CA LEU A 1 -10.63 -30.95 10.84
C LEU A 1 -11.28 -29.68 11.35
N ARG A 2 -10.53 -28.57 11.45
CA ARG A 2 -11.06 -27.27 11.90
C ARG A 2 -11.91 -26.69 10.79
N ASN A 3 -13.07 -26.12 11.16
CA ASN A 3 -13.92 -25.33 10.30
C ASN A 3 -13.06 -24.36 9.48
N LEU A 4 -12.90 -24.65 8.18
CA LEU A 4 -12.41 -23.66 7.23
C LEU A 4 -13.52 -22.61 7.13
N PRO A 5 -13.22 -21.30 7.27
CA PRO A 5 -14.22 -20.29 7.03
C PRO A 5 -14.84 -20.51 5.63
N ALA A 6 -16.16 -20.43 5.59
CA ALA A 6 -16.91 -20.48 4.34
C ALA A 6 -16.33 -19.44 3.38
N ASP A 7 -15.90 -19.90 2.21
CA ASP A 7 -15.44 -19.12 1.05
C ASP A 7 -14.85 -17.75 1.42
N THR A 8 -13.64 -17.74 1.98
CA THR A 8 -12.93 -16.50 2.29
C THR A 8 -12.92 -15.61 1.05
N GLN A 9 -13.63 -14.48 1.06
CA GLN A 9 -13.70 -13.58 -0.08
C GLN A 9 -12.41 -12.75 -0.19
N LEU A 10 -11.33 -13.42 -0.58
CA LEU A 10 -10.08 -12.80 -0.96
C LEU A 10 -10.22 -12.22 -2.37
N ARG A 11 -9.96 -10.92 -2.51
CA ARG A 11 -9.96 -10.25 -3.79
C ARG A 11 -8.55 -9.78 -4.14
N PRO A 12 -8.01 -10.13 -5.32
CA PRO A 12 -6.76 -9.54 -5.77
C PRO A 12 -6.94 -8.05 -6.01
N ILE A 13 -6.03 -7.25 -5.45
CA ILE A 13 -5.97 -5.80 -5.63
C ILE A 13 -4.56 -5.41 -6.10
N PRO A 14 -4.43 -4.36 -6.93
CA PRO A 14 -3.11 -3.95 -7.40
C PRO A 14 -2.29 -3.28 -6.30
N LEU A 15 -2.96 -2.55 -5.40
CA LEU A 15 -2.37 -1.72 -4.35
C LEU A 15 -3.22 -1.81 -3.10
N ALA A 16 -2.60 -2.04 -1.94
CA ALA A 16 -3.26 -1.99 -0.65
C ALA A 16 -2.95 -0.67 0.06
N SER A 17 -3.90 -0.17 0.86
CA SER A 17 -3.65 0.96 1.75
C SER A 17 -2.74 0.53 2.91
N GLY A 18 -1.82 1.41 3.29
CA GLY A 18 -0.97 1.25 4.47
C GLY A 18 -1.73 1.33 5.81
N CYS A 19 -3.03 1.61 5.82
CA CYS A 19 -3.81 1.69 7.06
C CYS A 19 -3.82 0.37 7.85
N CYS A 20 -3.80 -0.77 7.16
CA CYS A 20 -3.66 -2.08 7.75
C CYS A 20 -3.13 -3.08 6.72
N LEU A 21 -1.93 -3.61 6.97
CA LEU A 21 -1.29 -4.61 6.12
C LEU A 21 -0.90 -5.83 6.95
N TRP A 22 -1.28 -7.01 6.48
CA TRP A 22 -0.73 -8.27 6.97
C TRP A 22 0.23 -8.83 5.92
N VAL A 23 1.52 -8.87 6.27
CA VAL A 23 2.59 -9.25 5.36
C VAL A 23 3.40 -10.42 5.93
N ASN A 24 3.91 -11.27 5.04
CA ASN A 24 4.89 -12.28 5.40
C ASN A 24 6.20 -11.59 5.79
N ARG A 25 6.73 -11.91 6.97
CA ARG A 25 7.96 -11.28 7.51
C ARG A 25 9.18 -11.47 6.59
N ALA A 26 9.38 -12.66 6.04
CA ALA A 26 10.54 -12.95 5.19
C ALA A 26 10.48 -12.15 3.88
N HIS A 27 9.29 -11.99 3.29
CA HIS A 27 9.11 -11.14 2.11
C HIS A 27 9.32 -9.67 2.45
N LEU A 28 8.80 -9.20 3.59
CA LEU A 28 9.00 -7.83 4.07
C LEU A 28 10.48 -7.49 4.25
N ASP A 29 11.25 -8.41 4.84
CA ASP A 29 12.70 -8.27 5.04
C ASP A 29 13.46 -8.25 3.71
N THR A 30 13.06 -9.11 2.77
CA THR A 30 13.67 -9.18 1.44
C THR A 30 13.48 -7.87 0.67
N VAL A 31 12.30 -7.25 0.76
CA VAL A 31 12.04 -5.95 0.14
C VAL A 31 12.53 -4.77 0.96
N LYS A 32 13.10 -5.01 2.15
CA LYS A 32 13.60 -4.01 3.11
C LYS A 32 12.53 -3.05 3.67
N GLY A 33 11.33 -3.55 3.92
CA GLY A 33 10.26 -2.77 4.56
C GLY A 33 9.76 -1.59 3.70
N PHE A 34 9.30 -0.53 4.35
CA PHE A 34 8.93 0.72 3.66
C PHE A 34 10.19 1.43 3.15
N ASP A 35 10.07 2.11 2.01
CA ASP A 35 11.16 2.92 1.47
C ASP A 35 11.17 4.28 2.21
N GLU A 36 12.16 4.47 3.08
CA GLU A 36 12.29 5.65 3.95
C GLU A 36 12.46 6.97 3.18
N SER A 37 12.66 6.91 1.87
CA SER A 37 12.71 8.11 1.03
C SER A 37 11.34 8.72 0.73
N TYR A 38 10.26 8.03 1.10
CA TYR A 38 8.91 8.58 1.22
C TYR A 38 8.67 9.00 2.67
N PHE A 39 8.33 10.27 2.89
CA PHE A 39 7.89 10.73 4.22
C PHE A 39 6.40 10.45 4.45
N LEU A 40 5.56 10.76 3.46
CA LEU A 40 4.12 10.54 3.45
C LEU A 40 3.66 10.33 2.01
N TYR A 41 2.63 9.51 1.82
CA TYR A 41 2.02 9.15 0.54
C TYR A 41 2.90 8.23 -0.33
N PHE A 42 2.25 7.31 -1.04
CA PHE A 42 2.82 6.38 -2.00
C PHE A 42 3.80 5.34 -1.44
N GLU A 43 4.14 5.39 -0.14
CA GLU A 43 5.02 4.42 0.51
C GLU A 43 4.40 3.02 0.57
N ASP A 44 3.08 2.95 0.79
CA ASP A 44 2.28 1.74 0.84
C ASP A 44 2.04 1.14 -0.56
N TYR A 45 1.89 2.01 -1.57
CA TYR A 45 1.79 1.59 -2.97
C TYR A 45 3.12 1.04 -3.47
N ASP A 46 4.23 1.70 -3.16
CA ASP A 46 5.57 1.22 -3.46
C ASP A 46 5.83 -0.15 -2.80
N LEU A 47 5.46 -0.29 -1.53
CA LEU A 47 5.56 -1.55 -0.81
C LEU A 47 4.70 -2.65 -1.45
N SER A 48 3.45 -2.34 -1.81
CA SER A 48 2.53 -3.27 -2.48
C SER A 48 3.12 -3.79 -3.81
N LEU A 49 3.67 -2.91 -4.63
CA LEU A 49 4.28 -3.28 -5.91
C LEU A 49 5.60 -4.04 -5.75
N ARG A 50 6.38 -3.79 -4.70
CA ARG A 50 7.57 -4.60 -4.40
C ARG A 50 7.20 -5.99 -3.92
N LEU A 51 6.20 -6.10 -3.04
CA LEU A 51 5.73 -7.38 -2.51
C LEU A 51 4.99 -8.22 -3.56
N SER A 52 4.36 -7.59 -4.56
CA SER A 52 3.63 -8.30 -5.62
C SER A 52 4.50 -9.26 -6.44
N LYS A 53 5.82 -9.09 -6.39
CA LYS A 53 6.82 -10.00 -6.98
C LYS A 53 6.85 -11.38 -6.31
N TYR A 54 6.31 -11.51 -5.11
CA TYR A 54 6.28 -12.76 -4.33
C TYR A 54 4.88 -13.38 -4.22
N GLY A 55 3.87 -12.76 -4.85
CA GLY A 55 2.48 -13.21 -4.82
C GLY A 55 1.49 -12.06 -4.99
N ALA A 56 0.23 -12.36 -5.27
CA ALA A 56 -0.81 -11.34 -5.40
C ALA A 56 -1.03 -10.61 -4.06
N VAL A 57 -1.27 -9.30 -4.12
CA VAL A 57 -1.78 -8.54 -2.97
C VAL A 57 -3.28 -8.80 -2.88
N MET A 58 -3.75 -9.22 -1.70
CA MET A 58 -5.13 -9.65 -1.48
C MET A 58 -5.81 -8.77 -0.45
N GLU A 59 -7.04 -8.35 -0.75
CA GLU A 59 -7.97 -7.74 0.20
C GLU A 59 -8.83 -8.83 0.82
N HIS A 60 -9.01 -8.79 2.15
CA HIS A 60 -9.94 -9.66 2.86
C HIS A 60 -11.24 -8.90 3.16
N ARG A 61 -12.34 -9.26 2.50
CA ARG A 61 -13.60 -8.50 2.61
C ARG A 61 -14.30 -8.58 3.96
N ASP A 62 -14.12 -9.67 4.69
CA ASP A 62 -14.74 -9.82 6.02
C ASP A 62 -13.96 -9.13 7.15
N ILE A 63 -12.80 -8.53 6.86
CA ILE A 63 -12.01 -7.80 7.85
C ILE A 63 -12.28 -6.31 7.66
N HIS A 64 -12.91 -5.70 8.67
CA HIS A 64 -13.17 -4.27 8.70
C HIS A 64 -12.22 -3.58 9.67
N VAL A 65 -11.46 -2.60 9.16
CA VAL A 65 -10.58 -1.75 9.96
C VAL A 65 -11.08 -0.32 9.89
N ILE A 66 -11.36 0.28 11.05
CA ILE A 66 -11.79 1.68 11.13
C ILE A 66 -10.55 2.54 11.33
N HIS A 67 -10.26 3.39 10.35
CA HIS A 67 -9.19 4.37 10.44
C HIS A 67 -9.80 5.77 10.64
N HIS A 68 -9.63 6.34 11.84
CA HIS A 68 -10.13 7.69 12.16
C HIS A 68 -9.25 8.80 11.57
N GLY A 69 -8.07 8.46 11.05
CA GLY A 69 -7.18 9.39 10.38
C GLY A 69 -7.63 9.74 8.96
N GLY A 70 -7.12 10.84 8.44
CA GLY A 70 -7.52 11.39 7.15
C GLY A 70 -7.18 12.88 7.06
N ASP A 71 -7.70 13.56 6.05
CA ASP A 71 -7.63 15.03 5.94
C ASP A 71 -6.21 15.63 5.94
N ALA A 72 -5.20 14.81 5.65
CA ALA A 72 -3.81 15.26 5.53
C ALA A 72 -3.70 16.40 4.49
N TYR A 73 -4.48 16.37 3.42
CA TYR A 73 -4.56 17.44 2.42
C TYR A 73 -5.05 18.79 2.99
N ARG A 74 -5.80 18.80 4.10
CA ARG A 74 -6.32 20.00 4.77
C ARG A 74 -5.31 20.64 5.72
N LYS A 75 -4.16 19.98 5.95
CA LYS A 75 -3.11 20.43 6.87
C LYS A 75 -2.12 21.42 6.22
N GLY A 76 -2.40 21.88 4.99
CA GLY A 76 -1.73 23.02 4.35
C GLY A 76 -0.70 22.65 3.28
N TRP A 77 0.07 23.65 2.84
CA TRP A 77 1.01 23.57 1.72
C TRP A 77 2.11 22.51 1.88
N SER A 78 2.52 22.21 3.12
CA SER A 78 3.51 21.15 3.40
C SER A 78 3.03 19.78 2.93
N HIS A 79 1.76 19.45 3.15
CA HIS A 79 1.18 18.18 2.72
C HIS A 79 1.06 18.07 1.19
N ILE A 80 0.73 19.19 0.53
CA ILE A 80 0.73 19.26 -0.93
C ILE A 80 2.16 19.02 -1.45
N TYR A 81 3.17 19.65 -0.85
CA TYR A 81 4.56 19.44 -1.21
C TYR A 81 4.99 17.97 -1.02
N TRP A 82 4.70 17.36 0.13
CA TRP A 82 5.02 15.95 0.37
C TRP A 82 4.30 15.02 -0.60
N PHE A 83 3.03 15.29 -0.91
CA PHE A 83 2.28 14.52 -1.90
C PHE A 83 2.94 14.59 -3.28
N ILE A 84 3.28 15.79 -3.76
CA ILE A 84 3.94 15.96 -5.06
C ILE A 84 5.33 15.32 -5.08
N ALA A 85 6.14 15.54 -4.04
CA ALA A 85 7.49 14.98 -3.94
C ALA A 85 7.46 13.44 -3.96
N SER A 86 6.58 12.84 -3.16
CA SER A 86 6.37 11.39 -3.13
C SER A 86 5.79 10.86 -4.45
N ALA A 87 4.84 11.57 -5.07
CA ALA A 87 4.29 11.19 -6.36
C ALA A 87 5.38 11.16 -7.45
N VAL A 88 6.17 12.22 -7.58
CA VAL A 88 7.28 12.29 -8.54
C VAL A 88 8.25 11.12 -8.33
N ARG A 89 8.60 10.81 -7.08
CA ARG A 89 9.47 9.67 -6.74
C ARG A 89 8.85 8.35 -7.18
N PHE A 90 7.57 8.12 -6.85
CA PHE A 90 6.84 6.90 -7.20
C PHE A 90 6.77 6.71 -8.72
N PHE A 91 6.34 7.73 -9.46
CA PHE A 91 6.19 7.64 -10.91
C PHE A 91 7.54 7.58 -11.65
N ASN A 92 8.61 8.19 -11.12
CA ASN A 92 9.97 7.99 -11.65
C ASN A 92 10.44 6.55 -11.50
N ARG A 93 10.02 5.84 -10.45
CA ARG A 93 10.38 4.44 -10.20
C ARG A 93 9.56 3.45 -11.02
N TRP A 94 8.24 3.67 -11.09
CA TRP A 94 7.28 2.69 -11.64
C TRP A 94 6.74 3.06 -13.02
N GLY A 95 7.11 4.24 -13.53
CA GLY A 95 6.71 4.75 -14.83
C GLY A 95 5.52 5.71 -14.75
N TRP A 96 5.57 6.74 -15.59
CA TRP A 96 4.51 7.71 -15.75
C TRP A 96 3.49 7.22 -16.79
N ARG A 97 2.45 6.51 -16.35
CA ARG A 97 1.38 6.02 -17.23
C ARG A 97 0.22 7.02 -17.26
N TRP A 98 0.32 8.01 -18.14
CA TRP A 98 -0.70 9.06 -18.31
C TRP A 98 -1.91 8.62 -19.14
N PHE A 99 -1.75 7.56 -19.93
CA PHE A 99 -2.79 6.97 -20.75
C PHE A 99 -2.74 5.44 -20.62
N GLY A 100 -3.90 4.85 -20.40
CA GLY A 100 -4.13 3.40 -20.35
C GLY A 100 -5.22 3.03 -21.34
#